data_AF-A0A6B3D3M6-F1
#
_entry.id   AF-A0A6B3D3M6-F1
#
_cell.length_a   1.000
_cell.length_b   1.000
_cell.length_c   1.000
_cell.angle_alpha   90.00
_cell.angle_beta   90.00
_cell.angle_gamma   90.00
#
_symmetry.space_group_name_H-M   'P 1'
#
loop_
_entity.id
_entity.type
_entity.pdbx_description
1 polymer ?
#
loop_
_entity_poly.entity_id
_entity_poly.type
_entity_poly.pdbx_seq_one_letter_code
_entity_poly.pdbx_strand_id
1 'polypeptide(L)' 'MTPADYGWDTARERSFAPSRDEGLVPGRVVRAERGLCDIVAETGPVRAMVLPSSGTGDRLTPCTGDWVAVRPAG' A
#
# COMPACT_ATOMS: atom_id res chain seq x y z
N MET A 1 -4.93 -13.78 -6.68
CA MET A 1 -4.44 -12.60 -7.41
C MET A 1 -3.37 -11.97 -6.54
N THR A 2 -2.12 -12.06 -6.98
CA THR A 2 -0.95 -11.63 -6.22
C THR A 2 -0.42 -10.31 -6.79
N PRO A 3 0.36 -9.51 -6.06
CA PRO A 3 0.92 -8.28 -6.61
C PRO A 3 1.84 -8.50 -7.83
N ALA A 4 2.37 -9.71 -8.04
CA ALA A 4 3.10 -10.08 -9.26
C ALA A 4 2.21 -9.96 -10.52
N ASP A 5 0.92 -10.28 -10.41
CA ASP A 5 -0.06 -10.10 -11.50
C ASP A 5 -0.26 -8.61 -11.89
N TYR A 6 0.20 -7.70 -11.02
CA TYR A 6 0.06 -6.26 -11.16
C TYR A 6 1.40 -5.52 -11.36
N GLY A 7 2.48 -6.23 -11.73
CA GLY A 7 3.77 -5.60 -12.05
C GLY A 7 4.67 -5.33 -10.83
N TRP A 8 4.58 -6.17 -9.80
CA TRP A 8 5.60 -6.24 -8.74
C TRP A 8 6.94 -6.74 -9.31
N ASP A 9 8.04 -6.12 -8.91
CA ASP A 9 9.41 -6.47 -9.34
C ASP A 9 10.44 -6.26 -8.23
N THR A 10 11.69 -6.62 -8.49
CA THR A 10 12.78 -6.59 -7.51
C THR A 10 13.10 -5.19 -6.97
N ALA A 11 12.84 -4.12 -7.74
CA ALA A 11 13.01 -2.76 -7.24
C ALA A 11 11.93 -2.43 -6.21
N ARG A 12 10.66 -2.83 -6.46
CA ARG A 12 9.60 -2.74 -5.45
C ARG A 12 9.94 -3.56 -4.21
N GLU A 13 10.42 -4.79 -4.40
CA GLU A 13 10.82 -5.67 -3.29
C GLU A 13 11.83 -4.98 -2.36
N ARG A 14 12.86 -4.32 -2.93
CA ARG A 14 13.86 -3.56 -2.15
C ARG A 14 13.28 -2.31 -1.48
N SER A 15 12.45 -1.55 -2.18
CA SER A 15 11.84 -0.33 -1.63
C SER A 15 10.90 -0.61 -0.47
N PHE A 16 10.20 -1.75 -0.48
CA PHE A 16 9.26 -2.15 0.56
C PHE A 16 9.85 -3.07 1.64
N ALA A 17 11.10 -3.51 1.50
CA ALA A 17 11.82 -4.27 2.53
C ALA A 17 11.78 -3.61 3.92
N PRO A 18 12.10 -2.30 4.10
CA PRO A 18 12.00 -1.67 5.43
C PRO A 18 10.56 -1.65 5.96
N SER A 19 9.58 -1.41 5.09
CA SER A 19 8.17 -1.44 5.50
C SER A 19 7.75 -2.83 5.98
N ARG A 20 8.23 -3.90 5.34
CA ARG A 20 7.97 -5.28 5.79
C ARG A 20 8.63 -5.60 7.13
N ASP A 21 9.83 -5.10 7.37
CA ASP A 21 10.50 -5.23 8.67
C ASP A 21 9.68 -4.58 9.80
N GLU A 22 9.01 -3.47 9.50
CA GLU A 22 8.05 -2.84 10.41
C GLU A 22 6.71 -3.59 10.56
N GLY A 23 6.48 -4.68 9.81
CA GLY A 23 5.21 -5.42 9.79
C GLY A 23 4.11 -4.80 8.91
N LEU A 24 4.48 -3.92 7.98
CA LEU A 24 3.56 -3.46 6.93
C LEU A 24 3.51 -4.47 5.78
N VAL A 25 2.36 -4.53 5.11
CA VAL A 25 2.17 -5.36 3.92
C VAL A 25 2.11 -4.45 2.69
N PRO A 26 2.99 -4.63 1.70
CA PRO A 26 2.89 -3.88 0.46
C PRO A 26 1.70 -4.34 -0.39
N GLY A 27 1.13 -3.40 -1.14
CA GLY A 27 0.04 -3.66 -2.04
C GLY A 27 -0.15 -2.56 -3.08
N ARG A 28 -0.91 -2.87 -4.12
CA ARG A 28 -1.23 -1.93 -5.19
C ARG A 28 -2.63 -1.37 -5.01
N VAL A 29 -2.77 -0.05 -5.07
CA VAL A 29 -4.07 0.61 -5.05
C VAL A 29 -4.79 0.30 -6.37
N VAL A 30 -5.89 -0.45 -6.29
CA VAL A 30 -6.74 -0.73 -7.46
C VAL A 30 -7.88 0.27 -7.58
N ARG A 31 -8.26 0.92 -6.48
CA ARG A 31 -9.21 2.03 -6.46
C ARG A 31 -8.91 2.99 -5.32
N ALA A 32 -8.66 4.25 -5.63
CA ALA A 32 -8.59 5.32 -4.64
C ALA A 32 -9.91 6.10 -4.61
N GLU A 33 -10.44 6.34 -3.42
CA GLU A 33 -11.60 7.19 -3.16
C GLU A 33 -11.26 8.17 -2.02
N ARG A 34 -12.14 9.14 -1.72
CA ARG A 34 -11.85 10.17 -0.71
C ARG A 34 -11.76 9.54 0.68
N GLY A 35 -10.53 9.30 1.15
CA GLY A 35 -10.22 8.76 2.48
C GLY A 35 -10.18 7.23 2.57
N LEU A 36 -10.51 6.50 1.50
CA LEU A 36 -10.44 5.03 1.47
C LEU A 36 -9.72 4.58 0.19
N CYS A 37 -9.09 3.41 0.26
CA CYS A 37 -8.42 2.78 -0.87
C CYS A 37 -8.71 1.28 -0.85
N ASP A 38 -9.10 0.74 -2.00
CA ASP A 38 -9.09 -0.71 -2.23
C ASP A 38 -7.71 -1.09 -2.78
N ILE A 39 -7.06 -2.04 -2.11
CA ILE A 39 -5.66 -2.39 -2.32
C ILE A 39 -5.56 -3.90 -2.50
N VAL A 40 -4.84 -4.35 -3.52
CA VAL A 40 -4.44 -5.76 -3.63
C VAL A 40 -3.08 -5.91 -2.98
N ALA A 41 -3.08 -6.40 -1.74
CA ALA A 41 -1.87 -6.68 -0.97
C ALA A 41 -1.43 -8.14 -1.16
N GLU A 42 -0.22 -8.46 -0.71
CA GLU A 42 0.30 -9.83 -0.73
C GLU A 42 -0.56 -10.81 0.06
N THR A 43 -1.17 -10.34 1.15
CA THR A 43 -2.08 -11.12 1.98
C THR A 43 -3.50 -11.20 1.42
N GLY A 44 -3.78 -10.53 0.30
CA GLY A 44 -5.09 -10.47 -0.35
C GLY A 44 -5.63 -9.05 -0.50
N PRO A 45 -6.88 -8.91 -1.00
CA PRO A 45 -7.53 -7.62 -1.13
C PRO A 45 -7.85 -7.02 0.25
N VAL A 46 -7.48 -5.75 0.46
CA VAL A 46 -7.68 -4.98 1.69
C VAL A 46 -8.32 -3.66 1.35
N ARG A 47 -9.29 -3.23 2.17
CA ARG A 47 -9.83 -1.87 2.12
C ARG A 47 -9.24 -1.07 3.27
N ALA A 48 -8.39 -0.10 2.96
CA ALA A 48 -7.66 0.69 3.94
C ALA A 48 -8.18 2.13 3.99
N MET A 49 -8.21 2.70 5.19
CA MET A 49 -8.45 4.13 5.38
C MET A 49 -7.14 4.89 5.23
N VAL A 50 -7.17 5.97 4.45
CA VAL A 50 -6.05 6.89 4.35
C VAL A 50 -6.13 7.81 5.56
N LEU A 51 -5.40 7.47 6.61
CA LEU A 51 -5.28 8.32 7.78
C LEU A 51 -4.35 9.49 7.47
N PRO A 52 -4.73 10.73 7.83
CA PRO A 52 -3.82 11.86 7.74
C PRO A 52 -2.62 11.60 8.65
N SER A 53 -1.42 11.78 8.10
CA SER A 53 -0.18 11.65 8.85
C SER A 53 -0.17 12.67 9.99
N SER A 54 0.21 12.25 11.20
CA SER A 54 0.38 13.18 12.35
C SER A 54 1.67 14.03 12.26
N GLY A 55 2.46 13.87 11.20
CA GLY A 55 3.74 14.57 10.99
C GLY A 55 3.71 15.57 9.84
N THR A 56 4.58 16.58 9.91
CA THR A 56 4.75 17.73 8.98
C THR A 56 5.30 17.36 7.59
N GLY A 57 5.06 16.14 7.11
CA GLY A 57 5.45 15.71 5.78
C GLY A 57 4.27 15.83 4.82
N ASP A 58 4.48 16.48 3.66
CA ASP A 58 3.56 16.43 2.53
C ASP A 58 3.53 15.00 2.00
N ARG A 59 2.61 14.17 2.52
CA ARG A 59 2.41 12.83 1.98
C ARG A 59 1.27 12.92 0.98
N LEU A 60 1.63 12.65 -0.28
CA LEU A 60 0.69 12.61 -1.39
C LEU A 60 -0.47 11.66 -1.09
N THR A 61 -1.68 12.07 -1.47
CA THR A 61 -2.85 11.19 -1.40
C THR A 61 -2.64 10.05 -2.41
N PRO A 62 -2.72 8.78 -2.00
CA PRO A 62 -2.51 7.67 -2.90
C PRO A 62 -3.56 7.67 -4.01
N CYS A 63 -3.11 7.41 -5.23
CA CYS A 63 -3.97 7.32 -6.42
C CYS A 63 -4.05 5.89 -6.93
N THR A 64 -5.05 5.59 -7.76
CA THR A 64 -5.14 4.29 -8.43
C THR A 64 -3.86 3.99 -9.21
N GLY A 65 -3.34 2.78 -9.02
CA GLY A 65 -2.10 2.29 -9.62
C GLY A 65 -0.86 2.46 -8.74
N ASP A 66 -0.93 3.26 -7.67
CA ASP A 66 0.16 3.50 -6.73
C ASP A 66 0.50 2.26 -5.89
N TRP A 67 1.75 2.18 -5.45
CA TRP A 67 2.22 1.13 -4.54
C TRP A 67 2.31 1.69 -3.13
N VAL A 68 1.63 1.06 -2.19
CA VAL A 68 1.54 1.52 -0.80
C VAL A 68 1.87 0.40 0.17
N ALA A 69 2.35 0.76 1.34
CA ALA A 69 2.49 -0.14 2.48
C ALA A 69 1.29 0.05 3.41
N VAL A 70 0.53 -1.01 3.68
CA VAL A 70 -0.62 -0.98 4.57
C VAL A 70 -0.31 -1.67 5.89
N ARG A 71 -0.84 -1.11 6.99
CA ARG A 71 -0.89 -1.83 8.26
C ARG A 71 -2.03 -2.84 8.16
N PRO A 72 -1.77 -4.15 8.34
CA PRO A 72 -2.86 -5.11 8.46
C PRO A 72 -3.71 -4.75 9.69
N ALA A 73 -5.04 -4.88 9.58
CA ALA A 73 -5.88 -4.84 10.77
C ALA A 73 -5.50 -6.07 11.62
N GLY A 74 -5.03 -5.82 12.84
CA GLY A 74 -4.75 -6.88 13.81
C GLY A 74 -6.01 -7.63 14.23
#